data_AF-A0A6P0NUW6-F1
#
_entry.id   AF-A0A6P0NUW6-F1
#
_cell.length_a   1.000
_cell.length_b   1.000
_cell.length_c   1.000
_cell.angle_alpha   90.00
_cell.angle_beta   90.00
_cell.angle_gamma   90.00
#
_symmetry.space_group_name_H-M   'P 1'
#
loop_
_entity.id
_entity.type
_entity.pdbx_description
1 polymer ?
#
loop_
_entity_poly.entity_id
_entity_poly.type
_entity_poly.pdbx_seq_one_letter_code
_entity_poly.pdbx_strand_id
1 'polypeptide(L)' 'MEKHHIEHKARGGNNTDKNLEVLHLHCHDKRHDPRKLLQAKAAVLN' A
#
# COMPACT_ATOMS: atom_id res chain seq x y z
N MET A 1 12.05 -0.57 -9.23
CA MET A 1 10.94 0.30 -8.81
C MET A 1 9.66 -0.25 -9.43
N GLU A 2 8.53 -0.18 -8.73
CA GLU A 2 7.24 -0.68 -9.19
C GLU A 2 6.13 0.33 -8.81
N LYS A 3 5.10 0.45 -9.67
CA LYS A 3 3.91 1.24 -9.35
C LYS A 3 2.97 0.41 -8.47
N HIS A 4 2.59 0.97 -7.34
CA HIS A 4 1.69 0.39 -6.37
C HIS A 4 0.37 1.14 -6.36
N HIS A 5 -0.76 0.42 -6.36
CA HIS A 5 -2.07 1.01 -6.15
C HIS A 5 -2.29 1.27 -4.66
N ILE A 6 -2.43 2.55 -4.28
CA ILE A 6 -2.73 2.95 -2.88
C ILE A 6 -4.08 2.35 -2.46
N GLU A 7 -5.11 2.53 -3.30
CA GLU A 7 -6.36 1.79 -3.21
C GLU A 7 -6.41 0.70 -4.29
N HIS A 8 -6.55 -0.55 -3.85
CA HIS A 8 -6.60 -1.70 -4.75
C HIS A 8 -7.82 -1.61 -5.69
N LYS A 9 -7.62 -1.97 -6.96
CA LYS A 9 -8.70 -2.02 -7.96
C LYS A 9 -9.89 -2.87 -7.54
N ALA A 10 -9.64 -3.98 -6.84
CA ALA A 10 -10.69 -4.87 -6.32
C ALA A 10 -11.62 -4.19 -5.29
N ARG A 11 -11.22 -3.05 -4.72
CA ARG A 11 -11.97 -2.27 -3.73
C ARG A 11 -12.52 -0.95 -4.29
N GLY A 12 -12.43 -0.74 -5.60
CA GLY A 12 -12.90 0.50 -6.26
C GLY A 12 -11.78 1.49 -6.60
N GLY A 13 -10.52 1.15 -6.34
CA GLY A 13 -9.39 1.98 -6.74
C GLY A 13 -9.26 2.11 -8.26
N ASN A 14 -8.71 3.24 -8.71
CA ASN A 14 -8.53 3.57 -10.13
C ASN A 14 -7.05 3.58 -10.56
N ASN A 15 -6.78 3.73 -11.85
CA ASN A 15 -5.42 3.76 -12.41
C ASN A 15 -4.87 5.18 -12.61
N THR A 16 -5.46 6.20 -11.98
CA THR A 16 -4.92 7.56 -12.09
C THR A 16 -3.64 7.67 -11.28
N ASP A 17 -2.72 8.56 -11.68
CA ASP A 17 -1.45 8.76 -10.96
C ASP A 17 -1.67 9.16 -9.49
N LYS A 18 -2.82 9.77 -9.17
CA LYS A 18 -3.21 10.10 -7.79
C LYS A 18 -3.44 8.88 -6.90
N ASN A 19 -3.72 7.71 -7.49
CA ASN A 19 -3.91 6.44 -6.79
C ASN A 19 -2.69 5.51 -6.95
N LEU A 20 -1.58 6.00 -7.52
CA LEU A 20 -0.38 5.21 -7.77
C LEU A 20 0.81 5.82 -7.03
N GLU A 21 1.55 5.00 -6.29
CA GLU A 21 2.84 5.38 -5.70
C GLU A 21 3.96 4.54 -6.32
N VAL A 22 5.17 5.10 -6.46
CA VAL A 22 6.34 4.35 -6.93
C VAL A 22 7.13 3.87 -5.74
N LEU A 23 7.27 2.56 -5.60
CA LEU A 23 7.99 1.93 -4.50
C LEU A 23 9.18 1.12 -5.01
N HIS A 24 10.18 0.95 -4.16
CA HIS A 24 11.19 -0.09 -4.36
C HIS A 24 10.53 -1.48 -4.23
N LEU A 25 10.97 -2.48 -5.00
CA LEU A 25 10.36 -3.82 -5.03
C LEU A 25 10.21 -4.42 -3.63
N HIS A 26 11.28 -4.34 -2.82
CA HIS A 26 11.26 -4.79 -1.42
C HIS A 26 10.21 -4.08 -0.53
N CYS A 27 9.90 -2.83 -0.83
CA CYS A 27 8.89 -2.06 -0.11
C CYS A 27 7.49 -2.37 -0.62
N HIS A 28 7.36 -2.67 -1.91
CA HIS A 28 6.10 -3.06 -2.54
C HIS A 28 5.53 -4.32 -1.88
N ASP A 29 6.35 -5.37 -1.72
CA ASP A 29 5.93 -6.63 -1.09
C ASP A 29 5.47 -6.43 0.37
N LYS A 30 6.17 -5.57 1.13
CA LYS A 30 5.81 -5.26 2.52
C LYS A 30 4.46 -4.54 2.62
N ARG A 31 4.10 -3.72 1.62
CA ARG A 31 2.84 -2.97 1.57
C ARG A 31 1.64 -3.91 1.38
N HIS A 32 1.85 -4.99 0.63
CA HIS A 32 0.85 -6.05 0.41
C HIS A 32 0.75 -7.06 1.55
N ASP A 33 1.60 -6.99 2.59
CA ASP A 33 1.50 -7.87 3.77
C ASP A 33 0.49 -7.30 4.80
N PRO A 34 -0.73 -7.85 4.89
CA PRO A 34 -1.78 -7.34 5.78
C PRO A 34 -1.38 -7.42 7.27
N ARG A 35 -0.45 -8.30 7.65
CA ARG A 35 0.02 -8.43 9.04
C ARG A 35 0.86 -7.24 9.48
N LYS A 36 1.47 -6.51 8.54
CA LYS A 36 2.29 -5.31 8.83
C LYS A 36 1.48 -4.02 8.85
N LEU A 37 0.42 -3.94 8.06
CA LEU A 37 -0.55 -2.82 8.09
C LEU A 37 -1.25 -2.72 9.45
N LEU A 38 -1.54 -3.86 10.08
CA LEU A 38 -2.16 -3.90 11.41
C LEU A 38 -1.23 -3.39 12.52
N GLN A 39 0.07 -3.67 12.44
CA GLN A 39 1.06 -3.15 13.39
C GLN A 39 1.25 -1.63 13.28
N ALA A 40 1.22 -1.07 12.07
CA ALA A 40 1.35 0.38 11.88
C ALA A 40 0.14 1.15 12.42
N LYS A 41 -1.07 0.59 12.38
CA LYS A 41 -2.26 1.21 12.99
C LYS A 41 -2.30 1.09 14.51
N ALA A 42 -1.82 -0.03 15.07
CA ALA A 42 -1.75 -0.21 16.52
C ALA A 42 -0.72 0.72 17.18
N ALA A 43 0.37 1.05 16.49
CA ALA A 43 1.42 1.92 17.02
C ALA A 43 1.05 3.42 17.11
N VAL A 44 -0.06 3.86 16.49
CA VAL A 44 -0.52 5.27 16.52
C VAL A 44 -1.58 5.51 17.61
N LEU A 45 -2.01 4.44 18.30
CA LEU A 45 -3.03 4.50 19.35
C LEU A 45 -2.47 4.47 20.79
N ASN A 46 -1.16 4.66 20.97
CA ASN A 46 -0.52 4.82 22.28
C ASN A 46 0.13 6.19 22.41
#